data_AF-A0A7Y3A6F7-F1
#
_entry.id   AF-A0A7Y3A6F7-F1
#
_cell.length_a   1.000
_cell.length_b   1.000
_cell.length_c   1.000
_cell.angle_alpha   90.00
_cell.angle_beta   90.00
_cell.angle_gamma   90.00
#
_symmetry.space_group_name_H-M   'P 1'
#
loop_
_entity.id
_entity.type
_entity.pdbx_description
1 polymer ?
#
loop_
_entity_poly.entity_id
_entity_poly.type
_entity_poly.pdbx_seq_one_letter_code
_entity_poly.pdbx_strand_id
1 'polypeptide(L)'
;IKNPVDFFFNMLIHHKVQLPGNLLLQYRILNRLTNVFETLEMVYFEPPGVAGWKAYYQAPLFYRIWINSVTLANRQNITNLIVSGNVAIGDFALTIDLLEYISELSNPYDPNDLIYEITNSIFPNGITDLQKDFLKEILIPGLPDFEWTVEYSDYLGDPENEDKKQAVLTKLRALFTSMFSMPEYYLS
;
A
#
# COMPACT_ATOMS: atom_id res chain seq x y z
N ILE A 1 -6.41 13.19 6.99
CA ILE A 1 -7.24 11.97 7.03
C ILE A 1 -8.26 12.04 5.92
N LYS A 2 -7.92 11.38 4.81
CA LYS A 2 -8.82 11.14 3.67
C LYS A 2 -10.07 10.37 4.09
N ASN A 3 -11.20 10.69 3.46
CA ASN A 3 -12.40 9.87 3.57
C ASN A 3 -12.13 8.46 3.02
N PRO A 4 -12.92 7.44 3.39
CA PRO A 4 -12.72 6.06 2.96
C PRO A 4 -12.56 5.84 1.45
N VAL A 5 -13.37 6.53 0.63
CA VAL A 5 -13.33 6.42 -0.83
C VAL A 5 -12.03 6.96 -1.37
N ASP A 6 -11.67 8.19 -0.97
CA ASP A 6 -10.41 8.82 -1.38
C ASP A 6 -9.20 8.03 -0.90
N PHE A 7 -9.22 7.51 0.32
CA PHE A 7 -8.13 6.67 0.86
C PHE A 7 -7.90 5.46 -0.04
N PHE A 8 -8.96 4.73 -0.35
CA PHE A 8 -8.85 3.49 -1.10
C PHE A 8 -8.43 3.71 -2.55
N PHE A 9 -9.08 4.63 -3.27
CA PHE A 9 -8.74 4.90 -4.67
C PHE A 9 -7.37 5.56 -4.81
N ASN A 10 -6.99 6.47 -3.91
CA ASN A 10 -5.64 7.02 -3.94
C ASN A 10 -4.61 5.92 -3.73
N MET A 11 -4.84 4.95 -2.84
CA MET A 11 -3.92 3.83 -2.66
C MET A 11 -3.81 2.98 -3.95
N LEU A 12 -4.91 2.64 -4.62
CA LEU A 12 -4.84 1.90 -5.89
C LEU A 12 -4.11 2.69 -6.99
N ILE A 13 -4.45 3.98 -7.15
CA ILE A 13 -3.90 4.82 -8.22
C ILE A 13 -2.43 5.16 -7.97
N HIS A 14 -2.09 5.57 -6.75
CA HIS A 14 -0.73 5.96 -6.36
C HIS A 14 0.27 4.82 -6.56
N HIS A 15 -0.15 3.58 -6.31
CA HIS A 15 0.68 2.38 -6.48
C HIS A 15 0.41 1.68 -7.81
N LYS A 16 -0.25 2.35 -8.76
CA LYS A 16 -0.51 1.87 -10.13
C LYS A 16 -1.09 0.45 -10.19
N VAL A 17 -1.96 0.11 -9.23
CA VAL A 17 -2.60 -1.21 -9.17
C VAL A 17 -3.45 -1.40 -10.42
N GLN A 18 -3.10 -2.43 -11.20
CA GLN A 18 -3.78 -2.71 -12.45
C GLN A 18 -5.17 -3.30 -12.21
N LEU A 19 -6.10 -2.97 -13.10
CA LEU A 19 -7.40 -3.62 -13.19
C LEU A 19 -7.39 -4.58 -14.40
N PRO A 20 -8.12 -5.71 -14.34
CA PRO A 20 -8.13 -6.66 -15.44
C PRO A 20 -8.75 -6.03 -16.68
N GLY A 21 -8.30 -6.40 -17.89
CA GLY A 21 -8.92 -5.90 -19.13
C GLY A 21 -10.35 -6.42 -19.39
N ASN A 22 -10.74 -7.52 -18.72
CA ASN A 22 -12.07 -8.10 -18.86
C ASN A 22 -13.12 -7.29 -18.07
N LEU A 23 -14.09 -6.71 -18.79
CA LEU A 23 -15.12 -5.85 -18.21
C LEU A 23 -15.95 -6.54 -17.11
N LEU A 24 -16.33 -7.81 -17.30
CA LEU A 24 -17.09 -8.56 -16.28
C LEU A 24 -16.26 -8.72 -15.00
N LEU A 25 -14.98 -9.01 -15.13
CA LEU A 25 -14.08 -9.14 -13.99
C LEU A 25 -13.85 -7.79 -13.29
N GLN A 26 -13.72 -6.70 -14.05
CA GLN A 26 -13.67 -5.34 -13.50
C GLN A 26 -14.91 -5.03 -12.65
N TYR A 27 -16.12 -5.28 -13.16
CA TYR A 27 -17.34 -5.06 -12.39
C TYR A 27 -17.40 -5.92 -11.12
N ARG A 28 -16.95 -7.17 -11.17
CA ARG A 28 -16.87 -8.03 -9.98
C ARG A 28 -15.88 -7.48 -8.95
N ILE A 29 -14.74 -6.95 -9.39
CA ILE A 29 -13.78 -6.27 -8.52
C ILE A 29 -14.42 -5.05 -7.90
N LEU A 30 -14.92 -4.11 -8.70
CA LEU A 30 -15.54 -2.89 -8.21
C LEU A 30 -16.71 -3.15 -7.24
N ASN A 31 -17.53 -4.17 -7.50
CA ASN A 31 -18.62 -4.57 -6.59
C ASN A 31 -18.12 -5.26 -5.31
N ARG A 32 -16.98 -5.95 -5.33
CA ARG A 32 -16.37 -6.43 -4.08
C ARG A 32 -15.78 -5.28 -3.28
N LEU A 33 -15.26 -4.27 -3.97
CA LEU A 33 -14.71 -3.06 -3.36
C LEU A 33 -15.78 -2.18 -2.70
N THR A 34 -17.03 -2.20 -3.15
CA THR A 34 -18.10 -1.47 -2.44
C THR A 34 -18.33 -1.98 -1.02
N ASN A 35 -18.19 -3.30 -0.78
CA ASN A 35 -18.27 -3.87 0.57
C ASN A 35 -17.13 -3.38 1.48
N VAL A 36 -15.99 -2.99 0.90
CA VAL A 36 -14.88 -2.42 1.67
C VAL A 36 -15.30 -1.08 2.29
N PHE A 37 -16.05 -0.25 1.55
CA PHE A 37 -16.49 1.05 2.04
C PHE A 37 -17.47 0.97 3.21
N GLU A 38 -18.25 -0.10 3.30
CA GLU A 38 -19.08 -0.39 4.47
C GLU A 38 -18.23 -0.61 5.72
N THR A 39 -17.15 -1.39 5.61
CA THR A 39 -16.23 -1.64 6.74
C THR A 39 -15.44 -0.40 7.16
N LEU A 40 -15.41 0.63 6.31
CA LEU A 40 -14.78 1.92 6.58
C LEU A 40 -15.79 3.01 6.96
N GLU A 41 -17.05 2.66 7.23
CA GLU A 41 -18.12 3.55 7.69
C GLU A 41 -18.53 4.65 6.68
N MET A 42 -18.36 4.40 5.38
CA MET A 42 -18.84 5.32 4.32
C MET A 42 -19.45 4.55 3.15
N VAL A 43 -20.65 4.03 3.34
CA VAL A 43 -21.36 3.32 2.26
C VAL A 43 -21.68 4.29 1.12
N TYR A 44 -21.33 3.89 -0.11
CA TYR A 44 -21.51 4.72 -1.28
C TYR A 44 -23.00 4.96 -1.56
N PHE A 45 -23.39 6.21 -1.82
CA PHE A 45 -24.77 6.67 -2.01
C PHE A 45 -25.75 6.46 -0.82
N GLU A 46 -25.24 6.16 0.38
CA GLU A 46 -26.08 5.96 1.56
C GLU A 46 -25.66 6.88 2.71
N PRO A 47 -25.82 8.22 2.58
CA PRO A 47 -25.54 9.13 3.68
C PRO A 47 -26.49 8.86 4.87
N PRO A 48 -26.02 9.01 6.13
CA PRO A 48 -26.76 8.60 7.33
C PRO A 48 -27.91 9.55 7.69
N GLY A 49 -28.13 10.60 6.90
CA GLY A 49 -29.20 11.58 7.07
C GLY A 49 -29.05 12.76 6.12
N VAL A 50 -29.96 13.73 6.24
CA VAL A 50 -30.03 14.92 5.38
C VAL A 50 -28.76 15.77 5.45
N ALA A 51 -28.11 15.82 6.62
CA ALA A 51 -26.85 16.53 6.82
C ALA A 51 -25.62 15.81 6.20
N GLY A 52 -25.79 14.60 5.67
CA GLY A 52 -24.71 13.82 5.10
C GLY A 52 -23.78 13.21 6.16
N TRP A 53 -22.51 13.03 5.78
CA TRP A 53 -21.51 12.42 6.66
C TRP A 53 -21.02 13.40 7.74
N LYS A 54 -21.07 12.95 9.00
CA LYS A 54 -20.65 13.72 10.19
C LYS A 54 -19.27 14.37 10.04
N ALA A 55 -18.35 13.70 9.34
CA ALA A 55 -17.00 14.21 9.12
C ALA A 55 -16.93 15.58 8.43
N TYR A 56 -17.99 16.00 7.73
CA TYR A 56 -18.02 17.28 7.04
C TYR A 56 -18.59 18.45 7.87
N TYR A 57 -19.23 18.19 9.01
CA TYR A 57 -19.89 19.25 9.78
C TYR A 57 -19.79 19.12 11.30
N GLN A 58 -19.47 17.93 11.83
CA GLN A 58 -19.49 17.68 13.27
C GLN A 58 -18.17 18.10 13.94
N ALA A 59 -18.21 19.24 14.61
CA ALA A 59 -17.16 19.69 15.52
C ALA A 59 -17.08 18.79 16.78
N PRO A 60 -15.90 18.67 17.42
CA PRO A 60 -14.62 19.28 17.03
C PRO A 60 -13.81 18.41 16.05
N LEU A 61 -14.27 17.20 15.74
CA LEU A 61 -13.45 16.18 15.07
C LEU A 61 -13.42 16.34 13.55
N PHE A 62 -14.51 16.75 12.91
CA PHE A 62 -14.60 16.91 11.45
C PHE A 62 -13.99 15.69 10.70
N TYR A 63 -13.07 15.92 9.76
CA TYR A 63 -12.41 14.89 8.95
C TYR A 63 -11.68 13.82 9.79
N ARG A 64 -11.39 14.07 11.07
CA ARG A 64 -10.79 13.09 11.98
C ARG A 64 -11.74 11.95 12.34
N ILE A 65 -13.04 12.12 12.13
CA ILE A 65 -14.05 11.07 12.36
C ILE A 65 -13.80 9.85 11.46
N TRP A 66 -13.18 10.04 10.30
CA TRP A 66 -12.90 8.95 9.34
C TRP A 66 -11.87 7.92 9.81
N ILE A 67 -11.21 8.16 10.95
CA ILE A 67 -10.30 7.20 11.56
C ILE A 67 -10.67 7.00 13.03
N ASN A 68 -10.88 5.75 13.40
CA ASN A 68 -11.12 5.30 14.76
C ASN A 68 -10.42 3.94 14.95
N SER A 69 -10.52 3.32 16.12
CA SER A 69 -9.85 2.04 16.39
C SER A 69 -10.28 0.91 15.45
N VAL A 70 -11.53 0.93 14.96
CA VAL A 70 -12.09 -0.06 14.03
C VAL A 70 -11.64 0.24 12.60
N THR A 71 -11.90 1.45 12.10
CA THR A 71 -11.60 1.81 10.71
C THR A 71 -10.10 1.83 10.44
N LEU A 72 -9.25 2.17 11.42
CA LEU A 72 -7.79 2.07 11.27
C LEU A 72 -7.33 0.61 11.05
N ALA A 73 -7.80 -0.32 11.87
CA ALA A 73 -7.48 -1.74 11.71
C ALA A 73 -7.99 -2.28 10.36
N ASN A 74 -9.18 -1.86 9.93
CA ASN A 74 -9.71 -2.24 8.62
C ASN A 74 -8.87 -1.67 7.46
N ARG A 75 -8.43 -0.41 7.54
CA ARG A 75 -7.51 0.18 6.54
C ARG A 75 -6.20 -0.60 6.44
N GLN A 76 -5.60 -0.97 7.57
CA GLN A 76 -4.39 -1.82 7.63
C GLN A 76 -4.62 -3.20 7.02
N ASN A 77 -5.76 -3.84 7.33
CA ASN A 77 -6.10 -5.13 6.73
C ASN A 77 -6.22 -5.03 5.21
N ILE A 78 -6.87 -3.97 4.70
CA ILE A 78 -7.05 -3.74 3.25
C ILE A 78 -5.70 -3.55 2.55
N THR A 79 -4.82 -2.70 3.09
CA THR A 79 -3.50 -2.44 2.49
C THR A 79 -2.63 -3.70 2.50
N ASN A 80 -2.67 -4.47 3.59
CA ASN A 80 -1.91 -5.72 3.71
C ASN A 80 -2.41 -6.78 2.73
N LEU A 81 -3.73 -6.89 2.52
CA LEU A 81 -4.30 -7.80 1.53
C LEU A 81 -3.86 -7.46 0.11
N ILE A 82 -3.75 -6.17 -0.21
CA ILE A 82 -3.33 -5.71 -1.54
C ILE A 82 -1.83 -5.93 -1.77
N VAL A 83 -0.96 -5.63 -0.79
CA VAL A 83 0.48 -5.90 -0.91
C VAL A 83 0.79 -7.39 -1.02
N SER A 84 0.10 -8.21 -0.22
CA SER A 84 0.31 -9.66 -0.24
C SER A 84 -0.20 -10.33 -1.53
N GLY A 85 -1.05 -9.66 -2.29
CA GLY A 85 -1.70 -10.22 -3.48
C GLY A 85 -2.76 -11.28 -3.16
N ASN A 86 -3.20 -11.34 -1.90
CA ASN A 86 -4.22 -12.28 -1.44
C ASN A 86 -5.65 -11.89 -1.85
N VAL A 87 -5.82 -10.76 -2.54
CA VAL A 87 -7.12 -10.35 -3.12
C VAL A 87 -7.27 -10.97 -4.50
N ALA A 88 -7.58 -12.26 -4.55
CA ALA A 88 -7.95 -12.93 -5.80
C ALA A 88 -9.46 -12.80 -6.07
N ILE A 89 -9.80 -12.41 -7.30
CA ILE A 89 -11.16 -12.43 -7.83
C ILE A 89 -11.11 -13.20 -9.15
N GLY A 90 -11.63 -14.44 -9.14
CA GLY A 90 -11.35 -15.39 -10.22
C GLY A 90 -9.85 -15.64 -10.32
N ASP A 91 -9.31 -15.53 -11.52
CA ASP A 91 -7.88 -15.74 -11.80
C ASP A 91 -7.04 -14.45 -11.71
N PHE A 92 -7.62 -13.33 -11.27
CA PHE A 92 -6.94 -12.05 -11.16
C PHE A 92 -6.64 -11.68 -9.70
N ALA A 93 -5.38 -11.43 -9.39
CA ALA A 93 -4.95 -10.91 -8.09
C ALA A 93 -4.83 -9.39 -8.14
N LEU A 94 -5.60 -8.69 -7.30
CA LEU A 94 -5.48 -7.24 -7.13
C LEU A 94 -4.29 -6.95 -6.20
N THR A 95 -3.14 -6.59 -6.78
CA THR A 95 -1.91 -6.36 -6.04
C THR A 95 -1.06 -5.24 -6.64
N ILE A 96 -0.11 -4.74 -5.85
CA ILE A 96 0.88 -3.77 -6.31
C ILE A 96 2.00 -4.55 -6.99
N ASP A 97 2.38 -4.13 -8.20
CA ASP A 97 3.60 -4.62 -8.83
C ASP A 97 4.80 -3.93 -8.18
N LEU A 98 5.35 -4.56 -7.13
CA LEU A 98 6.45 -3.98 -6.35
C LEU A 98 7.75 -3.92 -7.14
N LEU A 99 7.97 -4.84 -8.09
CA LEU A 99 9.17 -4.85 -8.93
C LEU A 99 9.12 -3.71 -9.94
N GLU A 100 7.98 -3.52 -10.59
CA GLU A 100 7.75 -2.36 -11.45
C GLU A 100 7.85 -1.06 -10.64
N TYR A 101 7.22 -1.01 -9.46
CA TYR A 101 7.27 0.17 -8.58
C TYR A 101 8.69 0.61 -8.26
N ILE A 102 9.58 -0.31 -7.86
CA ILE A 102 10.96 0.06 -7.52
C ILE A 102 11.81 0.36 -8.75
N SER A 103 11.46 -0.18 -9.92
CA SER A 103 12.20 0.08 -11.17
C SER A 103 12.08 1.54 -11.64
N GLU A 104 11.03 2.24 -11.21
CA GLU A 104 10.80 3.66 -11.50
C GLU A 104 11.55 4.62 -10.58
N LEU A 105 12.20 4.11 -9.52
CA LEU A 105 12.98 4.91 -8.58
C LEU A 105 14.31 5.36 -9.21
N SER A 106 14.91 6.42 -8.66
CA SER A 106 16.14 6.98 -9.22
C SER A 106 17.36 6.10 -8.97
N ASN A 107 17.46 5.48 -7.79
CA ASN A 107 18.54 4.55 -7.46
C ASN A 107 18.04 3.34 -6.63
N PRO A 108 17.34 2.37 -7.24
CA PRO A 108 16.86 1.18 -6.53
C PRO A 108 17.97 0.20 -6.12
N TYR A 109 19.21 0.39 -6.56
CA TYR A 109 20.35 -0.49 -6.25
C TYR A 109 20.91 -0.26 -4.85
N ASP A 110 20.82 0.98 -4.33
CA ASP A 110 21.24 1.30 -2.97
C ASP A 110 20.03 1.16 -2.02
N PRO A 111 20.11 0.34 -0.97
CA PRO A 111 18.97 0.13 -0.07
C PRO A 111 18.58 1.38 0.72
N ASN A 112 19.49 2.32 0.96
CA ASN A 112 19.19 3.56 1.66
C ASN A 112 18.44 4.53 0.74
N ASP A 113 18.89 4.70 -0.50
CA ASP A 113 18.20 5.52 -1.49
C ASP A 113 16.81 4.94 -1.81
N LEU A 114 16.72 3.60 -1.98
CA LEU A 114 15.46 2.89 -2.16
C LEU A 114 14.47 3.21 -1.03
N ILE A 115 14.86 3.03 0.23
CA ILE A 115 13.99 3.31 1.38
C ILE A 115 13.65 4.80 1.47
N TYR A 116 14.62 5.68 1.22
CA TYR A 116 14.41 7.12 1.27
C TYR A 116 13.38 7.59 0.22
N GLU A 117 13.52 7.16 -1.03
CA GLU A 117 12.58 7.53 -2.10
C GLU A 117 11.18 6.95 -1.84
N ILE A 118 11.08 5.68 -1.44
CA ILE A 118 9.79 5.04 -1.11
C ILE A 118 9.11 5.79 0.04
N THR A 119 9.83 6.08 1.12
CA THR A 119 9.26 6.72 2.32
C THR A 119 8.80 8.15 2.04
N ASN A 120 9.52 8.91 1.21
CA ASN A 120 9.10 10.25 0.78
C ASN A 120 7.83 10.22 -0.09
N SER A 121 7.64 9.16 -0.87
CA SER A 121 6.44 8.96 -1.70
C SER A 121 5.22 8.56 -0.85
N ILE A 122 5.42 7.63 0.09
CA ILE A 122 4.33 6.97 0.85
C ILE A 122 3.92 7.73 2.12
N PHE A 123 4.84 8.50 2.74
CA PHE A 123 4.60 9.23 3.98
C PHE A 123 4.68 10.74 3.75
N PRO A 124 3.56 11.45 3.51
CA PRO A 124 3.58 12.88 3.20
C PRO A 124 4.17 13.78 4.28
N ASN A 125 4.15 13.32 5.54
CA ASN A 125 4.74 14.04 6.68
C ASN A 125 6.18 13.59 7.00
N GLY A 126 6.73 12.67 6.20
CA GLY A 126 8.01 12.00 6.45
C GLY A 126 7.98 11.04 7.63
N ILE A 127 9.10 10.35 7.83
CA ILE A 127 9.37 9.49 8.99
C ILE A 127 10.78 9.78 9.51
N THR A 128 11.04 9.42 10.77
CA THR A 128 12.35 9.60 11.41
C THR A 128 13.40 8.67 10.82
N ASP A 129 14.68 9.02 11.00
CA ASP A 129 15.78 8.18 10.51
C ASP A 129 15.81 6.81 11.23
N LEU A 130 15.46 6.76 12.52
CA LEU A 130 15.29 5.50 13.25
C LEU A 130 14.20 4.59 12.63
N GLN A 131 13.13 5.17 12.08
CA GLN A 131 12.11 4.40 11.37
C GLN A 131 12.61 3.90 10.02
N LYS A 132 13.43 4.67 9.30
CA LYS A 132 14.09 4.23 8.06
C LYS A 132 15.08 3.10 8.34
N ASP A 133 15.87 3.21 9.41
CA ASP A 133 16.79 2.15 9.86
C ASP A 133 16.02 0.86 10.19
N PHE A 134 14.88 0.98 10.90
CA PHE A 134 14.00 -0.15 11.15
C PHE A 134 13.45 -0.80 9.87
N LEU A 135 13.04 0.01 8.88
CA LEU A 135 12.60 -0.49 7.59
C LEU A 135 13.74 -1.17 6.81
N LYS A 136 14.97 -0.69 6.95
CA LYS A 136 16.16 -1.31 6.37
C LYS A 136 16.46 -2.67 6.99
N GLU A 137 16.33 -2.79 8.30
CA GLU A 137 16.43 -4.08 8.99
C GLU A 137 15.35 -5.09 8.56
N ILE A 138 14.22 -4.64 8.03
CA ILE A 138 13.21 -5.54 7.43
C ILE A 138 13.65 -6.00 6.03
N LEU A 139 14.22 -5.09 5.24
CA LEU A 139 14.68 -5.38 3.88
C LEU A 139 15.90 -6.32 3.87
N ILE A 140 16.88 -6.03 4.72
CA ILE A 140 18.20 -6.70 4.81
C ILE A 140 18.62 -6.92 6.27
N PRO A 141 18.00 -7.89 6.99
CA PRO A 141 18.18 -8.06 8.44
C PRO A 141 19.63 -8.33 8.86
N GLY A 142 20.28 -7.33 9.48
CA GLY A 142 21.68 -7.40 9.93
C GLY A 142 22.72 -7.62 8.82
N LEU A 143 22.32 -7.48 7.56
CA LEU A 143 23.20 -7.70 6.41
C LEU A 143 23.80 -6.38 5.92
N PRO A 144 25.03 -6.40 5.36
CA PRO A 144 25.59 -5.22 4.72
C PRO A 144 24.78 -4.75 3.51
N ASP A 145 24.81 -3.44 3.23
CA ASP A 145 24.03 -2.80 2.15
C ASP A 145 24.26 -3.42 0.77
N PHE A 146 25.49 -3.87 0.49
CA PHE A 146 25.82 -4.46 -0.81
C PHE A 146 25.05 -5.76 -1.09
N GLU A 147 24.53 -6.46 -0.08
CA GLU A 147 23.74 -7.68 -0.26
C GLU A 147 22.46 -7.40 -1.06
N TRP A 148 21.76 -6.28 -0.75
CA TRP A 148 20.61 -5.85 -1.55
C TRP A 148 21.04 -5.51 -2.99
N THR A 149 22.14 -4.77 -3.14
CA THR A 149 22.66 -4.38 -4.46
C THR A 149 22.95 -5.60 -5.32
N VAL A 150 23.59 -6.62 -4.77
CA VAL A 150 23.90 -7.87 -5.47
C VAL A 150 22.63 -8.63 -5.84
N GLU A 151 21.74 -8.86 -4.87
CA GLU A 151 20.51 -9.64 -5.09
C GLU A 151 19.59 -8.99 -6.15
N TYR A 152 19.42 -7.67 -6.08
CA TYR A 152 18.64 -6.94 -7.07
C TYR A 152 19.31 -6.94 -8.45
N SER A 153 20.64 -6.79 -8.51
CA SER A 153 21.38 -6.89 -9.77
C SER A 153 21.31 -8.29 -10.39
N ASP A 154 21.37 -9.34 -9.57
CA ASP A 154 21.26 -10.73 -10.00
C ASP A 154 19.88 -11.03 -10.59
N TYR A 155 18.82 -10.48 -9.99
CA TYR A 155 17.46 -10.53 -10.53
C TYR A 155 17.38 -9.80 -11.88
N LEU A 156 17.88 -8.56 -11.98
CA LEU A 156 17.86 -7.81 -13.25
C LEU A 156 18.68 -8.48 -14.36
N GLY A 157 19.73 -9.22 -14.00
CA GLY A 157 20.54 -10.00 -14.93
C GLY A 157 19.84 -11.26 -15.46
N ASP A 158 18.82 -11.76 -14.76
CA ASP A 158 18.02 -12.94 -15.16
C ASP A 158 16.58 -12.86 -14.61
N PRO A 159 15.72 -11.97 -15.15
CA PRO A 159 14.40 -11.69 -14.57
C PRO A 159 13.39 -12.82 -14.68
N GLU A 160 13.62 -13.75 -15.63
CA GLU A 160 12.78 -14.94 -15.85
C GLU A 160 13.08 -16.06 -14.83
N ASN A 161 14.14 -15.90 -14.03
CA ASN A 161 14.46 -16.82 -12.96
C ASN A 161 13.54 -16.57 -11.76
N GLU A 162 12.54 -17.44 -11.63
CA GLU A 162 11.53 -17.33 -10.57
C GLU A 162 12.13 -17.34 -9.16
N ASP A 163 13.23 -18.05 -8.91
CA ASP A 163 13.84 -18.07 -7.57
C ASP A 163 14.42 -16.70 -7.20
N LYS A 164 15.16 -16.05 -8.13
CA LYS A 164 15.72 -14.71 -7.93
C LYS A 164 14.62 -13.66 -7.79
N LYS A 165 13.61 -13.75 -8.64
CA LYS A 165 12.44 -12.86 -8.60
C LYS A 165 11.70 -12.97 -7.28
N GLN A 166 11.44 -14.19 -6.79
CA GLN A 166 10.74 -14.39 -5.52
C GLN A 166 11.59 -13.95 -4.31
N ALA A 167 12.92 -14.08 -4.37
CA ALA A 167 13.81 -13.59 -3.31
C ALA A 167 13.65 -12.07 -3.10
N VAL A 168 13.78 -11.29 -4.18
CA VAL A 168 13.59 -9.83 -4.16
C VAL A 168 12.15 -9.47 -3.76
N LEU A 169 11.16 -10.11 -4.39
CA LEU A 169 9.75 -9.80 -4.16
C LEU A 169 9.32 -10.07 -2.71
N THR A 170 9.85 -11.11 -2.08
CA THR A 170 9.54 -11.44 -0.67
C THR A 170 10.02 -10.33 0.27
N LYS A 171 11.24 -9.80 0.05
CA LYS A 171 11.78 -8.68 0.81
C LYS A 171 10.96 -7.41 0.62
N LEU A 172 10.60 -7.09 -0.63
CA LEU A 172 9.76 -5.93 -0.94
C LEU A 172 8.37 -6.06 -0.30
N ARG A 173 7.75 -7.23 -0.36
CA ARG A 173 6.45 -7.46 0.32
C ARG A 173 6.55 -7.24 1.82
N ALA A 174 7.61 -7.71 2.47
CA ALA A 174 7.84 -7.47 3.89
C ALA A 174 8.00 -5.98 4.20
N LEU A 175 8.80 -5.28 3.38
CA LEU A 175 9.02 -3.83 3.50
C LEU A 175 7.71 -3.04 3.37
N PHE A 176 6.95 -3.24 2.29
CA PHE A 176 5.70 -2.51 2.04
C PHE A 176 4.61 -2.87 3.03
N THR A 177 4.53 -4.13 3.49
CA THR A 177 3.59 -4.53 4.54
C THR A 177 3.89 -3.81 5.85
N SER A 178 5.18 -3.66 6.20
CA SER A 178 5.60 -2.87 7.37
C SER A 178 5.22 -1.40 7.22
N MET A 179 5.55 -0.78 6.08
CA MET A 179 5.21 0.62 5.79
C MET A 179 3.71 0.90 5.87
N PHE A 180 2.86 0.02 5.33
CA PHE A 180 1.41 0.19 5.42
C PHE A 180 0.84 -0.18 6.79
N SER A 181 1.58 -0.86 7.65
CA SER A 181 1.20 -1.06 9.05
C SER A 181 1.51 0.16 9.92
N MET A 182 2.36 1.09 9.45
CA MET A 182 2.71 2.30 10.17
C MET A 182 1.55 3.32 10.20
N PRO A 183 1.22 3.92 11.37
CA PRO A 183 0.18 4.94 11.48
C PRO A 183 0.37 6.15 10.55
N GLU A 184 1.62 6.52 10.29
CA GLU A 184 2.02 7.67 9.46
C GLU A 184 1.42 7.63 8.06
N TYR A 185 1.20 6.43 7.50
CA TYR A 185 0.56 6.25 6.20
C TYR A 185 -0.88 6.79 6.17
N TYR A 186 -1.62 6.66 7.27
CA TYR A 186 -3.04 7.00 7.38
C TYR A 186 -3.32 8.44 7.78
N LEU A 187 -2.28 9.18 8.16
CA LEU A 187 -2.41 10.58 8.61
C LEU A 187 -2.44 11.60 7.46
N SER A 188 -2.38 11.12 6.21
CA SER A 188 -2.50 11.94 4.99
C SER A 188 -3.93 12.36 4.63
#